data_AF-A0A1G7JIB3-F1
#
_entry.id   AF-A0A1G7JIB3-F1
#
_cell.length_a   1.000
_cell.length_b   1.000
_cell.length_c   1.000
_cell.angle_alpha   90.00
_cell.angle_beta   90.00
_cell.angle_gamma   90.00
#
_symmetry.space_group_name_H-M   'P 1'
#
loop_
_entity.id
_entity.type
_entity.pdbx_description
1 polymer ?
#
loop_
_entity_poly.entity_id
_entity_poly.type
_entity_poly.pdbx_seq_one_letter_code
_entity_poly.pdbx_strand_id
1 'polypeptide(L)'
;MGLANRTGRPGARISALNMRISALRARHAALDARIGELRGQASVNPMRLSNLKSRKSRLRDEIRAWEDMVRVLAGGARPAA
;
A
#
# COMPACT_ATOMS: atom_id res chain seq x y z
N MET A 1 30.42 -5.65 -24.24
CA MET A 1 29.54 -4.45 -24.20
C MET A 1 28.09 -4.93 -24.21
N GLY A 2 27.23 -4.81 -23.21
CA GLY A 2 27.19 -3.88 -22.09
C GLY A 2 25.92 -3.01 -22.06
N LEU A 3 24.77 -3.42 -22.66
CA LEU A 3 23.56 -2.57 -22.76
C LEU A 3 22.21 -3.29 -22.55
N ALA A 4 22.15 -4.54 -22.10
CA ALA A 4 20.89 -5.27 -21.95
C ALA A 4 20.18 -5.12 -20.58
N ASN A 5 20.74 -4.37 -19.62
CA ASN A 5 20.33 -4.43 -18.21
C ASN A 5 19.91 -3.09 -17.58
N ARG A 6 19.41 -2.11 -18.35
CA ARG A 6 18.92 -0.84 -17.78
C ARG A 6 17.41 -0.62 -17.84
N THR A 7 16.68 -1.51 -18.51
CA THR A 7 15.22 -1.45 -18.57
C THR A 7 14.68 -2.84 -18.28
N GLY A 8 14.65 -3.20 -16.99
CA GLY A 8 13.85 -4.34 -16.55
C GLY A 8 12.45 -4.19 -17.18
N ARG A 9 12.05 -5.19 -17.98
CA ARG A 9 10.82 -5.18 -18.78
C ARG A 9 9.69 -4.52 -17.99
N PRO A 10 8.95 -3.54 -18.55
CA PRO A 10 7.87 -2.85 -17.85
C PRO A 10 6.93 -3.80 -17.10
N GLY A 11 6.65 -4.98 -17.66
CA GLY A 11 5.88 -6.04 -17.01
C GLY A 11 6.48 -6.61 -15.72
N ALA A 12 7.81 -6.75 -15.62
CA ALA A 12 8.47 -7.21 -14.40
C ALA A 12 8.38 -6.17 -13.27
N ARG A 13 8.49 -4.88 -13.63
CA ARG A 13 8.34 -3.76 -12.67
C ARG A 13 6.90 -3.64 -12.19
N ILE A 14 5.91 -3.71 -13.09
CA ILE A 14 4.49 -3.72 -12.74
C ILE A 14 4.16 -4.92 -11.83
N SER A 15 4.70 -6.10 -12.12
CA SER A 15 4.50 -7.30 -11.29
C SER A 15 5.05 -7.11 -9.87
N ALA A 16 6.25 -6.55 -9.73
CA ALA A 16 6.83 -6.24 -8.41
C ALA A 16 6.00 -5.21 -7.63
N LEU A 17 5.47 -4.19 -8.32
CA LEU A 17 4.59 -3.20 -7.70
C LEU A 17 3.25 -3.80 -7.27
N ASN A 18 2.65 -4.67 -8.09
CA ASN A 18 1.43 -5.39 -7.72
C ASN A 18 1.63 -6.30 -6.49
N MET A 19 2.77 -6.98 -6.40
CA MET A 19 3.13 -7.73 -5.19
C MET A 19 3.25 -6.82 -3.97
N ARG A 20 3.85 -5.63 -4.13
CA ARG A 20 3.95 -4.64 -3.05
C ARG A 20 2.58 -4.15 -2.60
N ILE A 21 1.69 -3.82 -3.54
CA ILE A 21 0.30 -3.41 -3.26
C ILE A 21 -0.44 -4.52 -2.49
N SER A 22 -0.31 -5.78 -2.94
CA SER A 22 -0.92 -6.93 -2.26
C SER A 22 -0.44 -7.06 -0.81
N ALA A 23 0.87 -6.96 -0.57
CA ALA A 23 1.44 -6.99 0.78
C ALA A 23 0.94 -5.82 1.66
N LEU A 24 0.79 -4.62 1.09
CA LEU A 24 0.23 -3.47 1.81
C LEU A 24 -1.25 -3.67 2.14
N ARG A 25 -2.05 -4.24 1.23
CA ARG A 25 -3.46 -4.59 1.49
C ARG A 25 -3.59 -5.62 2.61
N ALA A 26 -2.73 -6.64 2.64
CA ALA A 26 -2.69 -7.62 3.73
C ALA A 26 -2.37 -6.95 5.08
N ARG A 27 -1.39 -6.03 5.11
CA ARG A 27 -1.07 -5.24 6.31
C ARG A 27 -2.23 -4.34 6.74
N HIS A 28 -2.94 -3.72 5.81
CA HIS A 28 -4.11 -2.90 6.09
C HIS A 28 -5.23 -3.75 6.72
N ALA A 29 -5.52 -4.95 6.18
CA ALA A 29 -6.49 -5.88 6.74
C ALA A 29 -6.10 -6.34 8.17
N ALA A 30 -4.80 -6.62 8.40
CA ALA A 30 -4.30 -6.96 9.73
C ALA A 30 -4.46 -5.82 10.75
N LEU A 31 -4.27 -4.56 10.33
CA LEU A 31 -4.55 -3.40 11.19
C LEU A 31 -6.05 -3.28 11.49
N ASP A 32 -6.92 -3.58 10.53
CA ASP A 32 -8.37 -3.59 10.74
C ASP A 32 -8.79 -4.63 11.77
N ALA A 33 -8.29 -5.86 11.66
CA ALA A 33 -8.52 -6.90 12.66
C ALA A 33 -8.07 -6.45 14.05
N ARG A 34 -6.85 -5.89 14.15
CA ARG A 34 -6.29 -5.42 15.43
C ARG A 34 -7.06 -4.24 16.03
N ILE A 35 -7.62 -3.36 15.20
CA ILE A 35 -8.53 -2.29 15.65
C ILE A 35 -9.83 -2.89 16.17
N GLY A 36 -10.37 -3.91 15.49
CA GLY A 36 -11.55 -4.66 15.93
C GLY A 36 -11.35 -5.32 17.29
N GLU A 37 -10.25 -6.06 17.45
CA GLU A 37 -9.86 -6.67 18.73
C GLU A 37 -9.74 -5.63 19.85
N LEU A 38 -9.03 -4.52 19.59
CA LEU A 38 -8.87 -3.45 20.57
C LEU A 38 -10.20 -2.81 20.97
N ARG A 39 -11.16 -2.67 20.05
CA ARG A 39 -12.50 -2.15 20.36
C ARG A 39 -13.34 -3.11 21.20
N GLY A 40 -13.09 -4.41 21.11
CA GLY A 40 -13.77 -5.43 21.92
C GLY A 40 -13.24 -5.54 23.35
N GLN A 41 -12.15 -4.86 23.69
CA GLN A 41 -11.58 -4.88 25.04
C GLN A 41 -12.28 -3.87 25.95
N ALA A 42 -12.57 -4.26 27.20
CA ALA A 42 -13.23 -3.41 28.19
C ALA A 42 -12.41 -2.16 28.59
N SER A 43 -11.10 -2.16 28.34
CA SER A 43 -10.21 -1.02 28.60
C SER A 43 -9.38 -0.70 27.37
N VAL A 44 -10.03 -0.05 26.40
CA VAL A 44 -9.36 0.41 25.18
C VAL A 44 -8.48 1.60 25.51
N ASN A 45 -7.18 1.53 25.17
CA ASN A 45 -6.31 2.70 25.24
C ASN A 45 -6.57 3.60 24.01
N PRO A 46 -7.11 4.82 24.19
CA PRO A 46 -7.47 5.70 23.09
C PRO A 46 -6.27 6.12 22.24
N MET A 47 -5.09 6.29 22.84
CA MET A 47 -3.85 6.59 22.09
C MET A 47 -3.44 5.43 21.19
N ARG A 48 -3.55 4.18 21.66
CA ARG A 48 -3.25 3.00 20.84
C ARG A 48 -4.21 2.90 19.65
N LEU A 49 -5.50 3.16 19.88
CA LEU A 49 -6.50 3.15 18.82
C LEU A 49 -6.24 4.26 17.78
N SER A 50 -5.94 5.48 18.21
CA SER A 50 -5.59 6.60 17.33
C SER A 50 -4.34 6.30 16.51
N ASN A 51 -3.29 5.73 17.12
CA ASN A 51 -2.07 5.34 16.40
C ASN A 51 -2.34 4.29 15.33
N LEU A 52 -3.19 3.29 15.61
CA LEU A 52 -3.56 2.27 14.61
C LEU A 52 -4.37 2.88 13.47
N LYS A 53 -5.33 3.77 13.76
CA LYS A 53 -6.10 4.50 12.74
C LYS A 53 -5.19 5.34 11.85
N SER A 54 -4.25 6.09 12.43
CA SER A 54 -3.27 6.89 11.69
C SER A 54 -2.39 6.01 10.79
N ARG A 55 -1.92 4.87 11.29
CA ARG A 55 -1.14 3.91 10.50
C ARG A 55 -1.96 3.30 9.36
N LYS A 56 -3.23 3.01 9.59
CA LYS A 56 -4.17 2.54 8.57
C LYS A 56 -4.37 3.58 7.47
N SER A 57 -4.54 4.87 7.82
CA SER A 57 -4.66 5.95 6.84
C SER A 57 -3.42 6.05 5.96
N ARG A 58 -2.23 6.07 6.57
CA ARG A 58 -0.96 6.13 5.83
C ARG A 58 -0.79 4.95 4.87
N LEU A 59 -1.16 3.74 5.29
CA LEU A 59 -1.11 2.57 4.39
C LEU A 59 -2.09 2.71 3.22
N ARG A 60 -3.27 3.30 3.43
CA ARG A 60 -4.22 3.57 2.34
C ARG A 60 -3.64 4.56 1.33
N ASP A 61 -3.01 5.62 1.81
CA ASP A 61 -2.38 6.62 0.94
C ASP A 61 -1.19 6.02 0.17
N GLU A 62 -0.40 5.18 0.83
CA GLU A 62 0.69 4.43 0.18
C GLU A 62 0.17 3.47 -0.89
N ILE A 63 -0.89 2.72 -0.63
CA ILE A 63 -1.53 1.84 -1.63
C ILE A 63 -1.97 2.64 -2.85
N ARG A 64 -2.63 3.80 -2.64
CA ARG A 64 -3.06 4.68 -3.73
C ARG A 64 -1.89 5.18 -4.58
N ALA A 65 -0.80 5.58 -3.94
CA ALA A 65 0.40 6.04 -4.64
C ALA A 65 1.02 4.93 -5.51
N TRP A 66 1.07 3.70 -5.00
CA TRP A 66 1.57 2.56 -5.79
C TRP A 66 0.61 2.16 -6.91
N GLU A 67 -0.70 2.21 -6.68
CA GLU A 67 -1.71 1.97 -7.72
C GLU A 67 -1.60 3.01 -8.85
N ASP A 68 -1.37 4.27 -8.51
CA ASP A 68 -1.15 5.33 -9.49
C ASP A 68 0.16 5.12 -10.27
N MET A 69 1.24 4.71 -9.58
CA MET A 69 2.50 4.35 -10.25
C MET A 69 2.32 3.17 -11.21
N VAL A 70 1.56 2.14 -10.83
CA VAL A 70 1.23 1.01 -11.72
C VAL A 70 0.45 1.50 -12.93
N ARG A 71 -0.55 2.37 -12.73
CA ARG A 71 -1.35 2.95 -13.82
C ARG A 71 -0.49 3.73 -14.81
N VAL A 72 0.40 4.60 -14.32
CA VAL A 72 1.32 5.37 -15.17
C VAL A 72 2.25 4.46 -15.95
N LEU A 73 2.81 3.42 -15.31
CA LEU A 73 3.69 2.46 -15.97
C LEU A 73 2.97 1.56 -16.98
N ALA A 74 1.67 1.34 -16.80
CA ALA A 74 0.81 0.63 -17.74
C ALA A 74 0.35 1.49 -18.92
N GLY A 75 0.77 2.76 -19.00
CA GLY A 75 0.42 3.69 -20.07
C GLY A 75 -0.82 4.56 -19.82
N GLY A 76 -1.35 4.57 -18.59
CA GLY A 76 -2.44 5.47 -18.19
C GLY A 76 -1.97 6.91 -17.98
N ALA A 77 -2.79 7.88 -18.43
CA ALA A 77 -2.53 9.31 -18.21
C ALA A 77 -2.47 9.66 -16.71
N ARG A 78 -1.52 10.52 -16.35
CA ARG A 78 -1.33 11.05 -14.99
C ARG A 78 -2.58 11.85 -14.58
N PRO A 79 -3.20 11.61 -13.41
CA PRO A 79 -4.29 12.47 -12.96
C PRO A 79 -3.74 13.89 -12.75
N ALA A 80 -4.32 14.86 -13.47
CA ALA A 80 -4.12 16.27 -13.18
C ALA A 80 -4.62 16.53 -11.75
N ALA A 81 -3.70 17.01 -10.91
CA ALA A 81 -4.01 17.45 -9.55
C ALA A 81 -4.85 18.73 -9.58
#